data_AF-A0AAV7XKL5-F1
#
_entry.id   AF-A0AAV7XKL5-F1
#
_cell.length_a   1.000
_cell.length_b   1.000
_cell.length_c   1.000
_cell.angle_alpha   90.00
_cell.angle_beta   90.00
_cell.angle_gamma   90.00
#
_symmetry.space_group_name_H-M   'P 1'
#
loop_
_entity.id
_entity.type
_entity.pdbx_description
1 polymer ?
#
loop_
_entity_poly.entity_id
_entity_poly.type
_entity_poly.pdbx_seq_one_letter_code
_entity_poly.pdbx_strand_id
1 'polypeptide(L)'
;MPFCHCVGVAGDYPYQVAVVPYSNPEDVHVCGGSLLAAKWVLSSASCVNYCRDASAHARRSNTFLRVILGAVSLTHDEPEQKWFTVADAVSHPDTKSDLILLRLNKRVAFSDYIQPVSLAGKSASDLADMRLTGWGSAESNDITVFLPQVALTSGTFARQCDRIYPTLFVRLDPFVDWIRATIGAERY
;
A
#
# COMPACT_ATOMS: atom_id res chain seq x y z
N MET A 1 23.72 -14.48 5.23
CA MET A 1 22.65 -15.11 6.03
C MET A 1 21.44 -15.21 5.13
N PRO A 2 20.84 -16.38 4.89
CA PRO A 2 19.67 -16.46 4.03
C PRO A 2 18.50 -15.83 4.81
N PHE A 3 17.89 -14.80 4.23
CA PHE A 3 16.65 -14.26 4.75
C PHE A 3 15.62 -15.42 4.76
N CYS A 4 15.06 -15.76 5.92
CA CYS A 4 13.95 -16.69 5.99
C CYS A 4 12.74 -15.98 5.36
N HIS A 5 12.35 -16.42 4.16
CA HIS A 5 11.18 -15.89 3.47
C HIS A 5 9.94 -16.64 3.95
N CYS A 6 9.00 -15.94 4.56
CA CYS A 6 7.69 -16.49 4.89
C CYS A 6 6.71 -16.15 3.76
N VAL A 7 6.11 -17.17 3.15
CA VAL A 7 4.97 -16.98 2.25
C VAL A 7 3.74 -16.76 3.13
N GLY A 8 3.09 -15.60 2.99
CA GLY A 8 1.84 -15.31 3.69
C GLY A 8 0.68 -16.17 3.19
N VAL A 9 -0.28 -16.46 4.05
CA VAL A 9 -1.55 -17.10 3.68
C VAL A 9 -2.68 -16.07 3.67
N ALA A 10 -3.82 -16.47 3.10
CA ALA A 10 -4.97 -15.59 2.98
C ALA A 10 -5.43 -15.14 4.38
N GLY A 11 -5.54 -13.82 4.58
CA GLY A 11 -5.96 -13.23 5.85
C GLY A 11 -4.83 -12.87 6.82
N ASP A 12 -3.57 -13.22 6.54
CA ASP A 12 -2.44 -12.80 7.40
C ASP A 12 -2.29 -11.28 7.46
N TYR A 13 -2.52 -10.61 6.31
CA TYR A 13 -2.37 -9.17 6.15
C TYR A 13 -3.57 -8.59 5.40
N PRO A 14 -4.74 -8.52 6.05
CA PRO A 14 -6.00 -8.21 5.38
C PRO A 14 -6.08 -6.74 4.91
N TYR A 15 -5.15 -5.90 5.34
CA TYR A 15 -4.99 -4.51 4.88
C TYR A 15 -4.05 -4.38 3.68
N GLN A 16 -3.33 -5.43 3.28
CA GLN A 16 -2.37 -5.38 2.18
C GLN A 16 -3.11 -5.13 0.86
N VAL A 17 -2.57 -4.21 0.06
CA VAL A 17 -3.15 -3.80 -1.22
C VAL A 17 -2.11 -3.89 -2.31
N ALA A 18 -2.45 -4.46 -3.46
CA ALA A 18 -1.70 -4.28 -4.69
C ALA A 18 -2.36 -3.21 -5.56
N VAL A 19 -1.56 -2.29 -6.07
CA VAL A 19 -1.95 -1.22 -6.97
C VAL A 19 -1.23 -1.44 -8.28
N VAL A 20 -1.98 -1.67 -9.35
CA VAL A 20 -1.45 -2.08 -10.66
C VAL A 20 -1.98 -1.17 -11.77
N PRO A 21 -1.27 -1.01 -12.90
CA PRO A 21 -1.78 -0.33 -14.07
C PRO A 21 -3.08 -0.95 -14.59
N TYR A 22 -3.93 -0.14 -15.21
CA TYR A 22 -5.19 -0.61 -15.80
C TYR A 22 -4.97 -1.50 -17.04
N SER A 23 -3.87 -1.31 -17.78
CA SER A 23 -3.68 -1.81 -19.16
C SER A 23 -3.34 -3.29 -19.31
N ASN A 24 -2.72 -3.97 -18.34
CA ASN A 24 -2.60 -5.43 -18.25
C ASN A 24 -1.93 -5.78 -16.90
N PRO A 25 -2.37 -6.78 -16.13
CA PRO A 25 -1.62 -7.29 -14.97
C PRO A 25 -0.22 -7.86 -15.28
N GLU A 26 0.09 -8.16 -16.56
CA GLU A 26 1.45 -8.54 -16.98
C GLU A 26 2.41 -7.34 -17.13
N ASP A 27 1.91 -6.09 -17.01
CA ASP A 27 2.76 -4.91 -16.90
C ASP A 27 3.48 -4.94 -15.53
N VAL A 28 4.80 -5.13 -15.59
CA VAL A 28 5.79 -5.52 -14.57
C VAL A 28 5.77 -4.72 -13.23
N HIS A 29 5.03 -3.61 -13.15
CA HIS A 29 5.09 -2.73 -11.98
C HIS A 29 3.87 -2.88 -11.06
N VAL A 30 4.08 -3.62 -9.97
CA VAL A 30 3.13 -3.70 -8.87
C VAL A 30 3.56 -2.71 -7.79
N CYS A 31 2.75 -1.67 -7.61
CA CYS A 31 2.79 -0.86 -6.41
C CYS A 31 2.04 -1.60 -5.30
N GLY A 32 2.32 -1.27 -4.05
CA GLY A 32 1.49 -1.71 -2.96
C GLY A 32 1.06 -0.57 -2.08
N GLY A 33 0.23 -0.92 -1.12
CA GLY A 33 -0.41 0.04 -0.25
C GLY A 33 -1.12 -0.64 0.90
N SER A 34 -1.81 0.17 1.68
CA SER A 34 -2.59 -0.30 2.83
C SER A 34 -3.99 0.28 2.80
N LEU A 35 -4.98 -0.57 3.02
CA LEU A 35 -6.37 -0.14 3.16
C LEU A 35 -6.52 0.63 4.49
N LEU A 36 -6.89 1.90 4.43
CA LEU A 36 -7.10 2.72 5.62
C LEU A 36 -8.58 2.81 6.04
N ALA A 37 -9.47 2.72 5.06
CA ALA A 37 -10.92 2.70 5.25
C ALA A 37 -11.60 2.06 4.05
N ALA A 38 -12.92 1.86 4.11
CA ALA A 38 -13.71 1.17 3.08
C ALA A 38 -13.58 1.74 1.65
N LYS A 39 -13.07 2.96 1.48
CA LYS A 39 -12.82 3.57 0.15
C LYS A 39 -11.41 4.11 -0.01
N TRP A 40 -10.52 3.94 0.97
CA TRP A 40 -9.28 4.71 1.03
C TRP A 40 -8.09 3.78 1.19
N VAL A 41 -7.17 3.88 0.23
CA VAL A 41 -5.90 3.15 0.23
C VAL A 41 -4.77 4.16 0.30
N LEU A 42 -3.80 3.91 1.16
CA LEU A 42 -2.54 4.65 1.23
C LEU A 42 -1.49 3.97 0.36
N SER A 43 -0.76 4.74 -0.44
CA SER A 43 0.34 4.24 -1.27
C SER A 43 1.43 5.31 -1.43
N SER A 44 2.42 5.00 -2.28
CA SER A 44 3.51 5.89 -2.69
C SER A 44 3.10 6.76 -3.87
N ALA A 45 3.37 8.06 -3.77
CA ALA A 45 3.09 9.00 -4.86
C ALA A 45 3.99 8.72 -6.08
N SER A 46 5.27 8.44 -5.85
CA SER A 46 6.26 8.13 -6.87
C SER A 46 5.90 6.86 -7.63
N CYS A 47 5.47 5.81 -6.92
CA CYS A 47 5.02 4.56 -7.53
C CYS A 47 3.78 4.75 -8.42
N VAL A 48 2.77 5.48 -7.91
CA VAL A 48 1.55 5.80 -8.66
C VAL A 48 1.85 6.66 -9.89
N ASN A 49 2.73 7.66 -9.77
CA ASN A 49 3.15 8.49 -10.89
C ASN A 49 3.88 7.67 -11.95
N TYR A 50 4.75 6.73 -11.56
CA TYR A 50 5.40 5.81 -12.48
C TYR A 50 4.37 4.97 -13.26
N CYS A 51 3.39 4.37 -12.58
CA CYS A 51 2.30 3.65 -13.23
C CYS A 51 1.50 4.52 -14.19
N ARG A 52 1.28 5.80 -13.86
CA ARG A 52 0.59 6.76 -14.74
C ARG A 52 1.41 7.01 -16.01
N ASP A 53 2.70 7.28 -15.86
CA ASP A 53 3.57 7.66 -16.98
C ASP A 53 3.85 6.48 -17.91
N ALA A 54 3.95 5.27 -17.35
CA ALA A 54 4.09 4.02 -18.10
C ALA A 54 2.79 3.59 -18.80
N SER A 55 1.61 3.98 -18.29
CA SER A 55 0.34 3.55 -18.84
C SER A 55 -0.08 4.35 -20.07
N ALA A 56 -0.12 3.69 -21.24
CA ALA A 56 -0.74 4.25 -22.43
C ALA A 56 -2.25 4.53 -22.25
N HIS A 57 -2.89 3.88 -21.27
CA HIS A 57 -4.29 4.10 -20.90
C HIS A 57 -4.49 5.41 -20.13
N ALA A 58 -3.53 5.79 -19.27
CA ALA A 58 -3.57 7.06 -18.54
C ALA A 58 -3.62 8.30 -19.44
N ARG A 59 -3.10 8.20 -20.67
CA ARG A 59 -3.17 9.28 -21.66
C ARG A 59 -4.58 9.51 -22.23
N ARG A 60 -5.49 8.57 -22.04
CA ARG A 60 -6.85 8.58 -22.63
C ARG A 60 -7.98 8.51 -21.60
N SER A 61 -7.66 8.17 -20.36
CA SER A 61 -8.63 7.95 -19.30
C SER A 61 -8.05 8.35 -17.95
N ASN A 62 -8.89 8.96 -17.10
CA ASN A 62 -8.52 9.25 -15.72
C ASN A 62 -8.47 7.99 -14.85
N THR A 63 -8.97 6.85 -15.33
CA THR A 63 -8.91 5.55 -14.65
C THR A 63 -7.73 4.74 -15.18
N PHE A 64 -6.54 4.96 -14.62
CA PHE A 64 -5.30 4.29 -15.07
C PHE A 64 -4.75 3.27 -14.07
N LEU A 65 -5.39 3.13 -12.90
CA LEU A 65 -5.01 2.19 -11.85
C LEU A 65 -6.15 1.23 -11.52
N ARG A 66 -5.75 0.03 -11.14
CA ARG A 66 -6.58 -0.97 -10.48
C ARG A 66 -5.99 -1.29 -9.12
N VAL A 67 -6.87 -1.63 -8.20
CA VAL A 67 -6.55 -2.01 -6.83
C VAL A 67 -7.03 -3.43 -6.61
N ILE A 68 -6.17 -4.27 -6.05
CA ILE A 68 -6.44 -5.67 -5.70
C ILE A 68 -6.32 -5.80 -4.18
N LEU A 69 -7.38 -6.32 -3.57
CA LEU A 69 -7.49 -6.59 -2.13
C LEU A 69 -7.75 -8.08 -1.91
N GLY A 70 -7.28 -8.62 -0.78
CA GLY A 70 -7.50 -10.02 -0.40
C GLY A 70 -6.71 -11.03 -1.24
N ALA A 71 -5.64 -10.60 -1.91
CA ALA A 71 -4.77 -11.47 -2.70
C ALA A 71 -3.62 -12.04 -1.86
N VAL A 72 -3.27 -13.30 -2.10
CA VAL A 72 -1.98 -13.89 -1.75
C VAL A 72 -1.13 -14.01 -3.02
N SER A 73 -1.68 -14.51 -4.11
CA SER A 73 -1.04 -14.54 -5.43
C SER A 73 -1.56 -13.43 -6.33
N LEU A 74 -0.69 -12.72 -7.05
CA LEU A 74 -1.12 -11.77 -8.10
C LEU A 74 -1.17 -12.41 -9.49
N THR A 75 -0.72 -13.66 -9.62
CA THR A 75 -0.65 -14.40 -10.89
C THR A 75 -1.77 -15.43 -11.04
N HIS A 76 -2.47 -15.74 -9.94
CA HIS A 76 -3.59 -16.68 -9.93
C HIS A 76 -4.82 -15.99 -9.35
N ASP A 77 -5.97 -16.25 -9.95
CA ASP A 77 -7.25 -15.79 -9.42
C ASP A 77 -7.60 -16.57 -8.15
N GLU A 78 -7.89 -15.84 -7.08
CA GLU A 78 -8.31 -16.41 -5.80
C GLU A 78 -9.73 -15.91 -5.44
N PRO A 79 -10.58 -16.72 -4.81
CA PRO A 79 -11.96 -16.33 -4.49
C PRO A 79 -12.04 -15.13 -3.54
N GLU A 80 -11.03 -14.95 -2.69
CA GLU A 80 -10.89 -13.84 -1.74
C GLU A 80 -10.55 -12.52 -2.45
N GLN A 81 -9.97 -12.58 -3.65
CA GLN A 81 -9.53 -11.40 -4.38
C GLN A 81 -10.69 -10.52 -4.82
N LYS A 82 -10.50 -9.21 -4.67
CA LYS A 82 -11.45 -8.20 -5.10
C LYS A 82 -10.75 -7.07 -5.84
N TRP A 83 -11.28 -6.76 -7.01
CA TRP A 83 -10.77 -5.73 -7.91
C TRP A 83 -11.60 -4.44 -7.81
N PHE A 84 -10.90 -3.32 -7.72
CA PHE A 84 -11.45 -1.98 -7.67
C PHE A 84 -10.72 -1.08 -8.65
N THR A 85 -11.40 -0.04 -9.13
CA THR A 85 -10.75 1.06 -9.85
C THR A 85 -10.57 2.25 -8.94
N VAL A 86 -9.55 3.05 -9.22
CA VAL A 86 -9.30 4.31 -8.50
C VAL A 86 -10.15 5.41 -9.14
N ALA A 87 -11.01 6.04 -8.32
CA ALA A 87 -11.83 7.17 -8.74
C ALA A 87 -11.09 8.50 -8.58
N ASP A 88 -10.24 8.61 -7.56
CA ASP A 88 -9.45 9.81 -7.29
C ASP A 88 -8.12 9.47 -6.61
N ALA A 89 -7.11 10.30 -6.82
CA ALA A 89 -5.77 10.13 -6.26
C ALA A 89 -5.29 11.46 -5.68
N VAL A 90 -5.23 11.53 -4.34
CA VAL A 90 -4.92 12.74 -3.58
C VAL A 90 -3.50 12.65 -3.05
N SER A 91 -2.56 13.30 -3.74
CA SER A 91 -1.17 13.41 -3.27
C SER A 91 -1.08 14.32 -2.04
N HIS A 92 -0.13 14.04 -1.17
CA HIS A 92 0.19 14.94 -0.07
C HIS A 92 0.59 16.33 -0.63
N PRO A 93 0.16 17.46 0.01
CA PRO A 93 0.46 18.81 -0.49
C PRO A 93 1.95 19.13 -0.56
N ASP A 94 2.74 18.57 0.37
CA ASP A 94 4.20 18.62 0.28
C ASP A 94 4.70 17.63 -0.77
N THR A 95 5.21 18.14 -1.89
CA THR A 95 5.72 17.37 -3.02
C THR A 95 6.97 16.56 -2.70
N LYS A 96 7.63 16.84 -1.57
CA LYS A 96 8.76 16.04 -1.08
C LYS A 96 8.31 14.78 -0.34
N SER A 97 7.05 14.72 0.08
CA SER A 97 6.48 13.58 0.78
C SER A 97 6.00 12.54 -0.23
N ASP A 98 6.52 11.32 -0.14
CA ASP A 98 6.13 10.22 -1.03
C ASP A 98 4.83 9.51 -0.60
N LEU A 99 3.75 10.30 -0.42
CA LEU A 99 2.47 9.80 0.10
C LEU A 99 1.31 10.20 -0.81
N ILE A 100 0.46 9.23 -1.12
CA ILE A 100 -0.76 9.43 -1.89
C ILE A 100 -1.92 8.61 -1.31
N LEU A 101 -3.10 9.22 -1.26
CA LEU A 101 -4.35 8.55 -0.89
C LEU A 101 -5.14 8.26 -2.16
N LEU A 102 -5.44 6.99 -2.38
CA LEU A 102 -6.25 6.52 -3.50
C LEU A 102 -7.68 6.29 -3.01
N ARG A 103 -8.64 6.98 -3.62
CA ARG A 103 -10.07 6.79 -3.37
C ARG A 103 -10.63 5.78 -4.35
N LEU A 104 -11.16 4.68 -3.83
CA LEU A 104 -11.77 3.62 -4.62
C LEU A 104 -13.13 4.05 -5.18
N ASN A 105 -13.48 3.53 -6.35
CA ASN A 105 -14.76 3.80 -7.03
C ASN A 105 -16.00 3.32 -6.27
N LYS A 106 -15.84 2.29 -5.43
CA LYS A 106 -16.92 1.70 -4.60
C LYS A 106 -16.39 1.32 -3.22
N ARG A 107 -17.32 1.17 -2.26
CA ARG A 107 -16.98 0.68 -0.91
C ARG A 107 -16.52 -0.77 -0.99
N VAL A 108 -15.45 -1.07 -0.27
CA VAL A 108 -14.95 -2.42 0.01
C VAL A 108 -15.85 -3.03 1.08
N ALA A 109 -16.29 -4.27 0.85
CA ALA A 109 -16.92 -5.08 1.88
C ALA A 109 -15.83 -5.76 2.69
N PHE A 110 -15.83 -5.54 4.01
CA PHE A 110 -14.85 -6.15 4.90
C PHE A 110 -15.13 -7.64 5.10
N SER A 111 -14.07 -8.41 5.26
CA SER A 111 -14.07 -9.86 5.46
C SER A 111 -12.84 -10.29 6.26
N ASP A 112 -12.70 -11.58 6.55
CA ASP A 112 -11.49 -12.09 7.22
C ASP A 112 -10.21 -11.86 6.38
N TYR A 113 -10.36 -11.59 5.09
CA TYR A 113 -9.27 -11.37 4.14
C TYR A 113 -9.05 -9.90 3.77
N ILE A 114 -10.01 -9.02 4.11
CA ILE A 114 -10.00 -7.61 3.74
C ILE A 114 -10.44 -6.75 4.92
N GLN A 115 -9.51 -6.03 5.53
CA GLN A 115 -9.75 -5.18 6.70
C GLN A 115 -8.87 -3.93 6.62
N PRO A 116 -9.33 -2.77 7.13
CA PRO A 116 -8.48 -1.59 7.20
C PRO A 116 -7.42 -1.72 8.30
N VAL A 117 -6.24 -1.12 8.08
CA VAL A 117 -5.23 -0.94 9.12
C VAL A 117 -5.57 0.28 9.98
N SER A 118 -5.43 0.15 11.29
CA SER A 118 -5.63 1.26 12.22
C SER A 118 -4.45 2.22 12.18
N LEU A 119 -4.74 3.51 12.02
CA LEU A 119 -3.77 4.63 12.12
C LEU A 119 -3.41 5.00 13.57
N ALA A 120 -3.93 4.29 14.57
CA ALA A 120 -3.65 4.59 15.96
C ALA A 120 -2.17 4.36 16.27
N GLY A 121 -1.49 5.38 16.80
CA GLY A 121 -0.12 5.30 17.26
C GLY A 121 -0.01 4.23 18.34
N LYS A 122 0.58 3.08 17.97
CA LYS A 122 0.74 1.97 18.89
C LYS A 122 1.96 2.16 19.78
N SER A 123 1.85 1.59 20.97
CA SER A 123 2.84 1.70 22.05
C SER A 123 4.14 0.96 21.69
N ALA A 124 5.22 1.21 22.42
CA ALA A 124 6.53 0.64 22.15
C ALA A 124 6.58 -0.91 22.12
N SER A 125 5.61 -1.60 22.73
CA SER A 125 5.50 -3.07 22.72
C SER A 125 4.93 -3.65 21.42
N ASP A 126 4.14 -2.89 20.67
CA ASP A 126 3.58 -3.32 19.37
C ASP A 126 4.61 -3.20 18.23
N LEU A 127 5.76 -2.55 18.48
CA LEU A 127 6.84 -2.33 17.52
C LEU A 127 7.71 -3.58 17.30
N ALA A 128 7.60 -4.57 18.19
CA ALA A 128 8.28 -5.87 18.05
C ALA A 128 7.66 -6.75 16.95
N ASP A 129 6.41 -6.49 16.56
CA ASP A 129 5.64 -7.29 15.60
C ASP A 129 5.49 -6.61 14.22
N MET A 130 6.38 -5.67 13.88
CA MET A 130 6.40 -5.10 12.53
C MET A 130 6.78 -6.15 11.50
N ARG A 131 5.92 -6.35 10.52
CA ARG A 131 6.11 -7.32 9.44
C ARG A 131 6.17 -6.62 8.10
N LEU A 132 7.17 -7.00 7.32
CA LEU A 132 7.34 -6.56 5.95
C LEU A 132 6.65 -7.54 4.99
N THR A 133 5.60 -7.05 4.33
CA THR A 133 4.72 -7.78 3.43
C THR A 133 4.65 -7.16 2.04
N GLY A 134 4.71 -8.00 1.00
CA GLY A 134 4.62 -7.56 -0.39
C GLY A 134 4.88 -8.70 -1.36
N TRP A 135 4.69 -8.45 -2.65
CA TRP A 135 4.80 -9.44 -3.73
C TRP A 135 6.12 -9.35 -4.52
N GLY A 136 7.13 -8.71 -3.93
CA GLY A 136 8.45 -8.53 -4.55
C GLY A 136 9.33 -9.77 -4.53
N SER A 137 10.20 -9.95 -5.54
CA SER A 137 11.23 -11.00 -5.59
C SER A 137 12.49 -10.61 -4.80
N ALA A 138 12.97 -11.48 -3.91
CA ALA A 138 14.23 -11.25 -3.20
C ALA A 138 15.48 -11.62 -4.04
N GLU A 139 15.32 -12.20 -5.24
CA GLU A 139 16.42 -12.84 -5.99
C GLU A 139 17.00 -12.05 -7.17
N SER A 140 16.36 -10.96 -7.60
CA SER A 140 16.87 -10.15 -8.71
C SER A 140 17.53 -8.87 -8.22
N ASN A 141 18.80 -8.70 -8.59
CA ASN A 141 19.48 -7.39 -8.55
C ASN A 141 18.85 -6.36 -9.52
N ASP A 142 17.77 -6.74 -10.21
CA ASP A 142 16.96 -5.88 -11.06
C ASP A 142 15.48 -6.11 -10.75
N ILE A 143 14.85 -5.04 -10.28
CA ILE A 143 13.43 -4.89 -9.96
C ILE A 143 12.93 -5.83 -8.86
N THR A 144 12.98 -5.33 -7.63
CA THR A 144 11.93 -5.59 -6.66
C THR A 144 11.73 -4.36 -5.80
N VAL A 145 10.61 -3.69 -6.07
CA VAL A 145 10.17 -2.51 -5.34
C VAL A 145 9.77 -2.96 -3.94
N PHE A 146 10.71 -2.86 -3.01
CA PHE A 146 10.34 -2.79 -1.61
C PHE A 146 9.62 -1.46 -1.40
N LEU A 147 8.31 -1.55 -1.25
CA LEU A 147 7.42 -0.41 -1.15
C LEU A 147 7.60 0.31 0.19
N PRO A 148 7.27 1.61 0.27
CA PRO A 148 7.08 2.25 1.57
C PRO A 148 5.92 1.55 2.28
N GLN A 149 6.27 0.78 3.29
CA GLN A 149 5.26 0.21 4.17
C GLN A 149 4.79 1.23 5.18
N VAL A 150 3.50 1.12 5.47
CA VAL A 150 2.79 1.87 6.49
C VAL A 150 3.24 1.35 7.86
N ALA A 151 4.40 1.82 8.28
CA ALA A 151 4.93 1.60 9.61
C ALA A 151 4.48 2.75 10.52
N LEU A 152 3.38 2.53 11.26
CA LEU A 152 2.99 3.41 12.35
C LEU A 152 3.93 3.16 13.52
N THR A 153 5.08 3.81 13.50
CA THR A 153 6.16 3.59 14.45
C THR A 153 6.31 4.76 15.40
N SER A 154 6.30 4.48 16.70
CA SER A 154 6.64 5.49 17.70
C SER A 154 8.16 5.70 17.78
N GLY A 155 8.58 6.95 17.63
CA GLY A 155 9.76 7.57 18.25
C GLY A 155 11.14 6.91 18.03
N THR A 156 11.45 5.85 18.76
CA THR A 156 12.81 5.25 18.84
C THR A 156 13.01 4.13 17.83
N PHE A 157 11.99 3.28 17.62
CA PHE A 157 12.06 2.19 16.65
C PHE A 157 11.90 2.72 15.22
N ALA A 158 11.06 3.73 15.04
CA ALA A 158 10.95 4.50 13.81
C ALA A 158 12.33 4.98 13.33
N ARG A 159 13.11 5.58 14.25
CA ARG A 159 14.49 5.99 14.00
C ARG A 159 15.44 4.84 13.69
N GLN A 160 15.19 3.65 14.24
CA GLN A 160 16.00 2.47 13.97
C GLN A 160 15.69 1.87 12.59
N CYS A 161 14.41 1.78 12.20
CA CYS A 161 13.99 1.41 10.84
C CYS A 161 14.45 2.45 9.81
N ASP A 162 14.30 3.75 10.09
CA ASP A 162 14.84 4.83 9.24
C ASP A 162 16.36 4.69 9.07
N ARG A 163 17.08 4.26 10.11
CA ARG A 163 18.54 4.07 10.04
C ARG A 163 18.95 2.83 9.26
N ILE A 164 18.19 1.74 9.36
CA ILE A 164 18.51 0.45 8.73
C ILE A 164 17.98 0.41 7.28
N TYR A 165 16.84 1.04 7.03
CA TYR A 165 16.08 1.01 5.79
C TYR A 165 15.49 2.41 5.44
N PRO A 166 16.34 3.43 5.25
CA PRO A 166 15.94 4.85 5.11
C PRO A 166 15.01 5.14 3.93
N THR A 167 15.00 4.28 2.92
CA THR A 167 14.20 4.44 1.69
C THR A 167 12.99 3.52 1.64
N LEU A 168 12.81 2.65 2.65
CA LEU A 168 11.84 1.55 2.62
C LEU A 168 10.62 1.80 3.52
N PHE A 169 10.73 2.74 4.46
CA PHE A 169 9.67 3.04 5.42
C PHE A 169 9.40 4.54 5.42
N VAL A 170 8.13 4.90 5.42
CA VAL A 170 7.70 6.28 5.67
C VAL A 170 7.04 6.31 7.04
N ARG A 171 7.60 7.10 7.95
CA ARG A 171 6.98 7.37 9.23
C ARG A 171 5.67 8.13 9.02
N LEU A 172 4.56 7.54 9.45
CA LEU A 172 3.24 8.13 9.23
C LEU A 172 2.81 9.11 10.32
N ASP A 173 3.45 9.13 11.50
CA ASP A 173 3.08 10.05 12.59
C ASP A 173 2.88 11.51 12.13
N PRO A 174 3.78 12.11 11.32
CA PRO A 174 3.64 13.50 10.88
C PRO A 174 2.45 13.71 9.93
N PHE A 175 1.93 12.64 9.34
CA PHE A 175 0.91 12.67 8.29
C PHE A 175 -0.46 12.20 8.77
N VAL A 176 -0.57 11.67 10.00
CA VAL A 176 -1.84 11.14 10.54
C VAL A 176 -2.96 12.18 10.48
N ASP A 177 -2.67 13.43 10.82
CA ASP A 177 -3.69 14.50 10.80
C ASP A 177 -4.15 14.83 9.38
N TRP A 178 -3.23 14.89 8.42
CA TRP A 178 -3.58 15.05 7.01
C TRP A 178 -4.41 13.89 6.48
N ILE A 179 -4.03 12.65 6.82
CA ILE A 179 -4.77 11.44 6.42
C ILE A 179 -6.20 11.50 6.96
N ARG A 180 -6.35 11.81 8.25
CA ARG A 180 -7.67 11.93 8.90
C ARG A 180 -8.52 13.05 8.30
N ALA A 181 -7.91 14.20 8.01
CA ALA A 181 -8.60 15.32 7.38
C ALA A 181 -9.08 14.97 5.96
N THR A 182 -8.28 14.23 5.19
CA THR A 182 -8.58 13.87 3.80
C THR A 182 -9.63 12.77 3.68
N ILE A 183 -9.53 11.72 4.50
CA ILE A 183 -10.50 10.62 4.53
C ILE A 183 -11.86 11.11 5.06
N GLY A 184 -11.87 12.17 5.87
CA GLY A 184 -13.06 12.74 6.48
C GLY A 184 -13.69 11.79 7.51
N ALA A 185 -14.90 12.14 7.98
CA ALA A 185 -15.66 11.33 8.93
C ALA A 185 -16.32 10.08 8.32
N GLU A 186 -15.85 9.59 7.15
CA GLU A 186 -16.12 8.22 6.68
C GLU A 186 -15.37 7.25 7.62
N ARG A 187 -15.78 7.24 8.90
CA ARG A 187 -15.25 6.39 9.95
C ARG A 187 -15.52 4.93 9.62
N TYR A 188 -14.46 4.14 9.79
CA TYR A 188 -14.38 2.77 10.28
C TYR A 188 -15.66 1.94 10.24
#